data_AF-A0AAU9RH80-F1
#
_entry.id   AF-A0AAU9RH80-F1
#
_cell.length_a   1.000
_cell.length_b   1.000
_cell.length_c   1.000
_cell.angle_alpha   90.00
_cell.angle_beta   90.00
_cell.angle_gamma   90.00
#
_symmetry.space_group_name_H-M   'P 1'
#
loop_
_entity.id
_entity.type
_entity.pdbx_description
1 polymer ?
#
loop_
_entity_poly.entity_id
_entity_poly.type
_entity_poly.pdbx_seq_one_letter_code
_entity_poly.pdbx_strand_id
1 'polypeptide(L)'
;MLDSNFNAKLGDFGLARLVDHEKGYQTTVLVGTMEYMAPECAVTGQASKESDVYSFGVVALEIACGRKPIDVRMEESKIRMVEWVWELYGRGSLSKLWT
;
A
#
# COMPACT_ATOMS: atom_id res chain seq x y z
N MET A 1 -9.09 -1.91 -11.97
CA MET A 1 -9.41 -1.84 -13.41
C MET A 1 -9.88 -0.44 -13.78
N LEU A 2 -9.83 -0.06 -15.05
CA LEU A 2 -10.34 1.21 -15.57
C LEU A 2 -11.37 0.93 -16.67
N ASP A 3 -12.46 1.68 -16.71
CA ASP A 3 -13.39 1.64 -17.86
C ASP A 3 -12.96 2.56 -19.01
N SER A 4 -13.75 2.63 -20.08
CA SER A 4 -13.45 3.46 -21.26
C SER A 4 -13.35 4.97 -20.96
N ASN A 5 -13.91 5.41 -19.84
CA ASN A 5 -13.90 6.80 -19.40
C ASN A 5 -12.86 7.02 -18.28
N PHE A 6 -11.94 6.07 -18.08
CA PHE A 6 -10.92 6.09 -17.03
C PHE A 6 -11.47 6.11 -15.60
N ASN A 7 -12.71 5.66 -15.38
CA ASN A 7 -13.21 5.50 -14.00
C ASN A 7 -12.58 4.27 -13.34
N ALA A 8 -12.06 4.45 -12.13
CA ALA A 8 -11.48 3.38 -11.34
C ALA A 8 -12.56 2.41 -10.82
N LYS A 9 -12.31 1.11 -11.00
CA LYS A 9 -13.11 0.01 -10.45
C LYS A 9 -12.20 -0.91 -9.65
N LEU A 10 -12.45 -1.01 -8.34
CA LEU A 10 -11.76 -1.95 -7.46
C LEU A 10 -12.22 -3.37 -7.78
N GLY A 11 -11.28 -4.31 -7.77
CA GLY A 11 -11.53 -5.73 -8.07
C GLY A 11 -10.59 -6.61 -7.25
N ASP A 12 -10.56 -7.90 -7.59
CA ASP A 12 -9.78 -8.93 -6.88
C ASP A 12 -10.14 -9.08 -5.39
N PHE A 13 -11.37 -9.51 -5.15
CA PHE A 13 -11.88 -9.79 -3.81
C PHE A 13 -11.53 -11.21 -3.31
N GLY A 14 -10.55 -11.88 -3.93
CA GLY A 14 -10.21 -13.28 -3.59
C GLY A 14 -9.71 -13.47 -2.15
N LEU A 15 -9.21 -12.40 -1.53
CA LEU A 15 -8.78 -12.35 -0.13
C LEU A 15 -9.69 -11.49 0.76
N ALA A 16 -10.74 -10.88 0.19
CA ALA A 16 -11.65 -10.04 0.95
C ALA A 16 -12.42 -10.88 1.97
N ARG A 17 -12.62 -10.33 3.18
CA ARG A 17 -13.33 -11.01 4.26
C ARG A 17 -14.48 -10.16 4.76
N LEU A 18 -15.63 -10.79 4.95
CA LEU A 18 -16.72 -10.23 5.74
C LEU A 18 -16.35 -10.37 7.22
N VAL A 19 -16.24 -9.24 7.92
CA VAL A 19 -15.98 -9.24 9.35
C VAL A 19 -17.32 -9.29 10.07
N ASP A 20 -17.55 -10.37 10.80
CA ASP A 20 -18.69 -10.48 11.71
C ASP A 20 -18.31 -9.83 13.04
N HIS A 21 -19.05 -8.80 13.45
CA HIS A 21 -18.71 -7.97 14.62
C HIS A 21 -18.65 -8.78 15.93
N GLU A 22 -19.28 -9.96 15.97
CA GLU A 22 -19.35 -10.83 17.15
C GLU A 22 -18.16 -11.80 17.30
N LYS A 23 -17.39 -12.08 16.24
CA LYS A 23 -16.42 -13.20 16.24
C LYS A 23 -14.94 -12.80 16.24
N GLY A 24 -14.63 -11.51 16.30
CA GLY A 24 -13.25 -11.01 16.36
C GLY A 24 -12.43 -11.29 15.09
N TYR A 25 -11.24 -10.68 15.03
CA TYR A 25 -10.35 -10.77 13.87
C TYR A 25 -9.78 -12.19 13.73
N GLN A 26 -10.21 -12.90 12.70
CA GLN A 26 -9.70 -14.24 12.38
C GLN A 26 -8.32 -14.10 11.70
N THR A 27 -7.31 -14.76 12.26
CA THR A 27 -5.92 -14.77 11.75
C THR A 27 -5.91 -15.06 10.24
N THR A 28 -5.21 -14.22 9.49
CA THR A 28 -4.98 -14.42 8.06
C THR A 28 -3.74 -15.31 7.95
N VAL A 29 -3.83 -16.39 7.17
CA VAL A 29 -2.61 -17.00 6.59
C VAL A 29 -1.90 -15.85 5.87
N LEU A 30 -0.57 -15.71 6.04
CA LEU A 30 0.25 -14.64 5.46
C LEU A 30 0.15 -14.67 3.92
N VAL A 31 -0.93 -14.11 3.39
CA VAL A 31 -1.27 -14.08 1.98
C VAL A 31 -1.63 -12.64 1.66
N GLY A 32 -0.78 -11.99 0.87
CA GLY A 32 -0.92 -10.61 0.45
C GLY A 32 0.28 -10.19 -0.38
N THR A 33 0.14 -9.10 -1.13
CA THR A 33 1.25 -8.56 -1.91
C THR A 33 2.17 -7.78 -0.97
N MET A 34 3.35 -8.33 -0.69
CA MET A 34 4.29 -7.85 0.34
C MET A 34 4.57 -6.34 0.28
N GLU A 35 4.59 -5.77 -0.93
CA GLU A 35 4.90 -4.35 -1.17
C GLU A 35 3.80 -3.38 -0.69
N TYR A 36 2.58 -3.87 -0.49
CA TYR A 36 1.41 -3.08 -0.06
C TYR A 36 0.99 -3.39 1.37
N MET A 37 1.60 -4.41 1.97
CA MET A 37 1.19 -4.93 3.28
C MET A 37 1.57 -3.95 4.39
N ALA A 38 0.60 -3.67 5.26
CA ALA A 38 0.85 -2.89 6.47
C ALA A 38 1.83 -3.63 7.40
N PRO A 39 2.74 -2.91 8.09
CA PRO A 39 3.77 -3.55 8.92
C PRO A 39 3.17 -4.42 10.02
N GLU A 40 2.06 -4.01 10.61
CA GLU A 40 1.32 -4.80 11.60
C GLU A 40 0.76 -6.09 11.00
N CYS A 41 0.30 -6.09 9.75
CA CYS A 41 -0.15 -7.30 9.05
C CYS A 41 1.00 -8.27 8.79
N ALA A 42 2.19 -7.76 8.45
CA ALA A 42 3.37 -8.60 8.21
C ALA A 42 3.83 -9.32 9.48
N VAL A 43 3.62 -8.72 10.66
CA VAL A 43 4.01 -9.29 11.96
C VAL A 43 2.92 -10.18 12.54
N THR A 44 1.67 -9.71 12.55
CA THR A 44 0.56 -10.38 13.23
C THR A 44 -0.21 -11.33 12.34
N GLY A 45 -0.08 -11.19 11.02
CA GLY A 45 -0.94 -11.86 10.06
C GLY A 45 -2.40 -11.41 10.16
N GLN A 46 -2.72 -10.29 10.81
CA GLN A 46 -4.11 -9.83 10.96
C GLN A 46 -4.38 -8.63 10.06
N ALA A 47 -5.34 -8.76 9.15
CA ALA A 47 -5.88 -7.64 8.39
C ALA A 47 -6.96 -6.90 9.19
N SER A 48 -6.95 -5.57 9.11
CA SER A 48 -7.92 -4.67 9.70
C SER A 48 -8.33 -3.57 8.71
N LYS A 49 -9.29 -2.73 9.10
CA LYS A 49 -9.67 -1.56 8.28
C LYS A 49 -8.50 -0.60 8.10
N GLU A 50 -7.67 -0.45 9.13
CA GLU A 50 -6.50 0.41 9.15
C GLU A 50 -5.40 -0.13 8.21
N SER A 51 -5.22 -1.44 8.14
CA SER A 51 -4.27 -2.03 7.19
C SER A 51 -4.70 -1.86 5.73
N ASP A 52 -6.01 -1.87 5.46
CA ASP A 52 -6.55 -1.53 4.13
C ASP A 52 -6.27 -0.06 3.78
N VAL A 53 -6.39 0.85 4.75
CA VAL A 53 -6.04 2.27 4.59
C VAL A 53 -4.55 2.45 4.31
N TYR A 54 -3.67 1.72 5.00
CA TYR A 54 -2.24 1.71 4.69
C TYR A 54 -1.97 1.29 3.25
N SER A 55 -2.56 0.16 2.83
CA SER A 55 -2.40 -0.39 1.48
C SER A 55 -2.88 0.59 0.41
N PHE A 56 -4.01 1.26 0.65
CA PHE A 56 -4.51 2.34 -0.21
C PHE A 56 -3.56 3.54 -0.28
N GLY A 57 -2.93 3.91 0.85
CA GLY A 57 -1.91 4.96 0.88
C GLY A 57 -0.72 4.65 -0.01
N VAL A 58 -0.27 3.38 -0.04
CA VAL A 58 0.79 2.93 -0.95
C VAL A 58 0.38 3.11 -2.42
N VAL A 59 -0.87 2.75 -2.78
CA VAL A 59 -1.41 2.95 -4.14
C VAL A 59 -1.48 4.44 -4.51
N ALA A 60 -1.89 5.30 -3.58
CA ALA A 60 -1.94 6.74 -3.82
C ALA A 60 -0.54 7.32 -4.11
N LEU A 61 0.48 6.86 -3.38
CA LEU A 61 1.88 7.24 -3.63
C LEU A 61 2.40 6.66 -4.94
N GLU A 62 2.05 5.43 -5.30
CA GLU A 62 2.41 4.82 -6.59
C GLU A 62 1.85 5.64 -7.75
N ILE A 63 0.59 6.07 -7.66
CA ILE A 63 -0.04 6.95 -8.67
C ILE A 63 0.67 8.31 -8.73
N ALA A 64 0.96 8.92 -7.59
CA ALA A 64 1.57 10.25 -7.54
C ALA A 64 3.03 10.27 -8.03
N CYS A 65 3.79 9.20 -7.75
CA CYS A 65 5.20 9.07 -8.13
C CYS A 65 5.39 8.41 -9.51
N GLY A 66 4.38 7.71 -10.03
CA GLY A 66 4.45 6.99 -11.31
C GLY A 66 5.44 5.83 -11.31
N ARG A 67 5.71 5.22 -10.15
CA ARG A 67 6.67 4.12 -9.98
C ARG A 67 6.21 3.12 -8.93
N LYS A 68 6.76 1.91 -8.99
CA LYS A 68 6.41 0.82 -8.05
C LYS A 68 6.81 1.14 -6.60
N PRO A 69 6.09 0.61 -5.60
CA PRO A 69 6.43 0.80 -4.19
C PRO A 69 7.81 0.26 -3.81
N ILE A 70 8.22 -0.85 -4.42
CA ILE A 70 9.59 -1.36 -4.38
C ILE A 70 10.13 -1.38 -5.81
N ASP A 71 11.15 -0.56 -6.08
CA ASP A 71 11.81 -0.51 -7.38
C ASP A 71 13.32 -0.65 -7.24
N VAL A 72 13.84 -1.85 -7.52
CA VAL A 72 15.27 -2.19 -7.41
C VAL A 72 16.15 -1.49 -8.46
N ARG A 73 15.55 -0.80 -9.44
CA ARG A 73 16.29 -0.02 -10.45
C ARG A 73 16.66 1.37 -9.94
N MET A 74 16.09 1.77 -8.80
CA MET A 74 16.33 3.06 -8.17
C MET A 74 17.59 3.04 -7.31
N GLU A 75 18.09 4.22 -6.97
CA GLU A 75 19.14 4.40 -5.96
C GLU A 75 18.72 3.74 -4.64
N GLU A 76 19.68 3.24 -3.85
CA GLU A 76 19.43 2.46 -2.63
C GLU A 76 18.45 3.13 -1.66
N SER A 77 18.62 4.44 -1.42
CA SER A 77 17.75 5.25 -0.55
C SER A 77 16.33 5.46 -1.11
N LYS A 78 16.11 5.14 -2.38
CA LYS A 78 14.86 5.29 -3.11
C LYS A 78 14.24 3.95 -3.47
N ILE A 79 14.79 2.79 -3.08
CA ILE A 79 14.20 1.49 -3.41
C ILE A 79 12.82 1.36 -2.79
N ARG A 80 12.66 1.74 -1.51
CA ARG A 80 11.40 1.66 -0.77
C ARG A 80 10.70 3.02 -0.81
N MET A 81 9.67 3.12 -1.64
CA MET A 81 8.98 4.39 -1.92
C MET A 81 8.40 5.07 -0.69
N VAL A 82 7.74 4.32 0.19
CA VAL A 82 7.09 4.88 1.38
C VAL A 82 8.11 5.58 2.27
N GLU A 83 9.24 4.94 2.54
CA GLU A 83 10.31 5.48 3.38
C GLU A 83 10.94 6.72 2.74
N TRP A 84 11.25 6.65 1.45
CA TRP A 84 11.79 7.77 0.70
C TRP A 84 10.87 8.99 0.69
N VAL A 85 9.57 8.80 0.42
CA VAL A 85 8.57 9.90 0.43
C VAL A 85 8.46 10.48 1.83
N TRP A 86 8.46 9.63 2.87
CA TRP A 86 8.38 10.07 4.26
C TRP A 86 9.58 10.93 4.67
N GLU A 87 10.78 10.56 4.26
CA GLU A 87 11.99 11.37 4.47
C GLU A 87 11.90 12.73 3.77
N LEU A 88 11.41 12.75 2.52
CA LEU A 88 11.21 14.01 1.79
C LEU A 88 10.17 14.90 2.46
N TYR A 89 9.07 14.32 2.95
CA TYR A 89 8.06 15.04 3.71
C TYR A 89 8.66 15.67 4.97
N GLY A 90 9.39 14.90 5.78
CA GLY A 90 10.05 15.39 6.99
C GLY A 90 11.08 16.50 6.74
N ARG A 91 11.68 16.54 5.54
CA ARG A 91 12.62 17.58 5.10
C ARG A 91 11.94 18.74 4.36
N GLY A 92 10.61 18.74 4.22
CA GLY A 92 9.88 19.76 3.45
C GLY A 92 10.26 19.81 1.96
N SER A 93 10.71 18.69 1.39
CA SER A 93 11.31 18.59 0.05
C SER A 93 10.49 17.73 -0.92
N LEU A 94 9.16 17.68 -0.77
CA LEU A 94 8.27 16.87 -1.61
C LEU A 94 8.29 17.24 -3.10
N SER A 95 8.73 18.45 -3.46
CA SER A 95 8.93 18.81 -4.87
C SER A 95 9.92 17.91 -5.60
N LYS A 96 10.81 17.23 -4.86
CA LYS A 96 11.78 16.28 -5.41
C LYS A 96 11.18 14.96 -5.89
N LEU A 97 9.88 14.75 -5.72
CA LEU A 97 9.21 13.55 -6.23
C LEU A 97 9.19 13.51 -7.78
N TRP A 98 9.28 14.67 -8.44
CA TRP A 98 9.15 14.80 -9.89
C TRP A 98 10.40 15.36 -10.59
N THR A 99 11.54 15.42 -9.90
CA THR A 99 12.83 15.90 -10.42
C THR A 99 13.87 14.80 -10.36
#